data_AF-A0A7C4F3Q0-F1
#
_entry.id   AF-A0A7C4F3Q0-F1
#
_cell.length_a   1.000
_cell.length_b   1.000
_cell.length_c   1.000
_cell.angle_alpha   90.00
_cell.angle_beta   90.00
_cell.angle_gamma   90.00
#
_symmetry.space_group_name_H-M   'P 1'
#
loop_
_entity.id
_entity.type
_entity.pdbx_description
1 polymer ?
#
loop_
_entity_poly.entity_id
_entity_poly.type
_entity_poly.pdbx_seq_one_letter_code
_entity_poly.pdbx_strand_id
1 'polypeptide(L)' 'MDYEVKVTRKGQTTIPAELRRKYNITEGSRLTVVDTGQGILMKPSLRTSDLAGSGSKYATSKEMKKLLDKLREEDI' A
#
# COMPACT_ATOMS: atom_id res chain seq x y z
N MET A 1 -12.82 -10.21 3.21
CA MET A 1 -12.45 -9.76 4.57
C MET A 1 -12.75 -8.30 4.55
N ASP A 2 -13.85 -7.95 5.20
CA ASP A 2 -14.57 -6.72 4.89
C ASP A 2 -14.46 -5.82 6.12
N TYR A 3 -14.07 -4.58 5.91
CA TYR A 3 -13.88 -3.61 6.97
C TYR A 3 -15.00 -2.59 6.89
N GLU A 4 -15.85 -2.55 7.91
CA GLU A 4 -16.81 -1.48 8.06
C GLU A 4 -16.10 -0.26 8.65
N VAL A 5 -16.20 0.88 7.96
CA VAL A 5 -15.56 2.13 8.37
C VAL A 5 -16.59 3.25 8.32
N LYS A 6 -16.59 4.08 9.36
CA LYS A 6 -17.49 5.24 9.44
C LYS A 6 -16.84 6.46 8.82
N VAL A 7 -17.56 7.12 7.94
CA VAL A 7 -17.18 8.43 7.43
C VAL A 7 -17.33 9.47 8.54
N THR A 8 -16.25 10.18 8.82
CA THR A 8 -16.20 11.25 9.82
C THR A 8 -16.40 12.61 9.16
N ARG A 9 -15.91 13.70 9.79
CA ARG A 9 -16.10 15.06 9.28
C ARG A 9 -15.47 15.22 7.89
N LYS A 10 -16.14 16.01 7.04
CA LYS A 10 -15.65 16.39 5.70
C LYS A 10 -15.33 15.20 4.78
N GLY A 11 -15.98 14.05 4.96
CA GLY A 11 -15.76 12.87 4.12
C GLY A 11 -14.50 12.07 4.45
N GLN A 12 -13.87 12.31 5.60
CA GLN A 12 -12.66 11.60 6.01
C GLN A 12 -12.98 10.22 6.56
N THR A 13 -12.21 9.22 6.16
CA THR A 13 -12.35 7.84 6.64
C THR A 13 -11.01 7.33 7.16
N THR A 14 -11.04 6.61 8.28
CA THR A 14 -9.84 6.01 8.86
C THR A 14 -9.55 4.67 8.21
N ILE A 15 -8.33 4.48 7.72
CA ILE A 15 -7.88 3.19 7.17
C ILE A 15 -7.48 2.26 8.34
N PRO A 16 -8.09 1.06 8.44
CA PRO A 16 -7.73 0.06 9.45
C PRO A 16 -6.23 -0.23 9.50
N ALA A 17 -5.72 -0.52 10.69
CA ALA A 17 -4.27 -0.69 10.93
C ALA A 17 -3.66 -1.81 10.08
N GLU A 18 -4.39 -2.88 9.84
CA GLU A 18 -3.93 -4.01 9.00
C GLU A 18 -3.71 -3.58 7.55
N LEU A 19 -4.66 -2.83 6.98
CA LEU A 19 -4.55 -2.30 5.62
C LEU A 19 -3.43 -1.25 5.52
N ARG A 20 -3.25 -0.40 6.55
CA ARG A 20 -2.12 0.55 6.60
C ARG A 20 -0.78 -0.17 6.59
N ARG A 21 -0.62 -1.25 7.35
CA ARG A 21 0.62 -2.04 7.36
C ARG A 21 0.83 -2.78 6.04
N LYS A 22 -0.22 -3.39 5.50
CA LYS A 22 -0.19 -4.16 4.25
C LYS A 22 0.22 -3.31 3.05
N TYR A 23 -0.25 -2.06 2.99
CA TYR A 23 0.05 -1.14 1.89
C TYR A 23 1.05 -0.05 2.27
N ASN A 24 1.72 -0.21 3.42
CA ASN A 24 2.73 0.71 3.96
C ASN A 24 2.28 2.19 3.95
N ILE A 25 1.01 2.45 4.27
CA ILE A 25 0.41 3.79 4.31
C ILE A 25 0.74 4.45 5.65
N THR A 26 1.61 5.45 5.60
CA THR A 26 1.99 6.28 6.74
C THR A 26 1.33 7.66 6.68
N GLU A 27 1.40 8.41 7.78
CA GLU A 27 1.02 9.82 7.78
C GLU A 27 1.78 10.58 6.67
N GLY A 28 1.09 11.46 5.94
CA GLY A 28 1.63 12.17 4.78
C GLY A 28 1.73 11.37 3.48
N SER A 29 1.29 10.10 3.47
CA SER A 29 1.17 9.31 2.23
C SER A 29 0.09 9.90 1.32
N ARG A 30 0.39 10.00 0.03
CA ARG A 30 -0.59 10.40 -0.98
C ARG A 30 -1.26 9.14 -1.54
N LEU A 31 -2.58 9.17 -1.67
CA LEU A 31 -3.36 8.10 -2.26
C LEU A 31 -4.03 8.62 -3.54
N THR A 32 -4.00 7.82 -4.59
CA THR A 32 -4.80 8.01 -5.80
C THR A 32 -6.15 7.32 -5.60
N VAL A 33 -7.22 8.05 -5.88
CA VAL A 33 -8.60 7.55 -5.81
C VAL A 33 -9.07 7.30 -7.23
N VAL A 34 -9.52 6.07 -7.51
CA VAL A 34 -10.07 5.68 -8.81
C VAL A 34 -11.48 5.17 -8.61
N ASP A 35 -12.41 5.71 -9.38
CA ASP A 35 -13.77 5.19 -9.47
C ASP A 35 -13.79 3.99 -10.41
N THR A 36 -14.23 2.83 -9.91
CA THR A 36 -14.34 1.60 -10.70
C THR A 36 -15.79 1.30 -11.09
N GLY A 37 -16.74 2.17 -10.77
CA GLY A 37 -18.19 2.00 -10.98
C GLY A 37 -18.86 1.02 -10.01
N GLN A 38 -18.12 0.05 -9.47
CA GLN A 38 -18.58 -0.86 -8.40
C GLN A 38 -18.13 -0.40 -7.00
N GLY A 39 -17.19 0.55 -6.95
CA GLY A 39 -16.67 1.06 -5.69
C GLY A 39 -15.49 2.01 -5.90
N ILE A 40 -14.91 2.42 -4.78
CA ILE A 40 -13.78 3.34 -4.76
C ILE A 40 -12.50 2.55 -4.50
N LEU A 41 -11.55 2.62 -5.44
CA LEU A 41 -10.25 2.00 -5.30
C LEU A 41 -9.22 3.05 -4.87
N MET A 42 -8.70 2.92 -3.67
CA MET A 42 -7.62 3.76 -3.15
C MET A 42 -6.28 3.04 -3.33
N LYS A 43 -5.35 3.67 -4.05
CA LYS A 43 -3.99 3.16 -4.27
C LYS A 43 -2.96 4.12 -3.72
N PRO A 44 -1.91 3.68 -3.01
CA PRO A 44 -0.80 4.55 -2.66
C PRO A 44 -0.14 5.09 -3.93
N SER A 45 0.06 6.40 -3.97
CA SER A 45 0.74 7.11 -5.05
C SER A 45 2.25 6.94 -4.86
N LEU A 46 2.87 6.13 -5.72
CA LEU A 46 4.32 5.92 -5.76
C LEU A 46 5.02 7.25 -6.09
N ARG A 47 6.05 7.60 -5.34
CA ARG A 47 6.93 8.73 -5.68
C ARG A 47 7.89 8.31 -6.78
N THR A 48 8.44 9.26 -7.53
CA THR A 48 9.45 8.97 -8.58
C THR A 48 10.68 8.22 -8.04
N SER A 49 10.98 8.36 -6.75
CA SER A 49 12.00 7.58 -6.03
C SER A 49 11.67 6.09 -5.90
N ASP A 50 10.39 5.73 -5.92
CA ASP A 50 9.92 4.34 -5.79
C ASP A 50 9.94 3.61 -7.14
N LEU A 51 10.04 4.35 -8.26
CA LEU A 51 10.06 3.83 -9.64
C LEU A 51 11.46 3.37 -10.12
N ALA A 52 12.49 3.46 -9.28
CA ALA A 52 13.83 2.99 -9.61
C ALA A 52 13.86 1.45 -9.67
N GLY A 53 13.63 0.89 -10.86
CA GLY A 53 13.72 -0.53 -11.16
C GLY A 53 12.46 -1.11 -11.81
N SER A 54 12.64 -2.07 -12.72
CA SER A 54 11.57 -2.76 -13.46
C SER A 54 10.57 -3.52 -12.58
N GLY A 55 10.89 -3.75 -11.30
CA GLY A 55 10.02 -4.39 -10.29
C GLY A 55 9.23 -3.45 -9.37
N SER A 56 9.37 -2.12 -9.54
CA SER A 56 8.74 -1.09 -8.67
C SER A 56 7.21 -1.11 -8.60
N LYS A 57 6.54 -1.83 -9.51
CA LYS A 57 5.09 -2.00 -9.53
C LYS A 57 4.57 -3.06 -8.55
N TYR A 58 5.44 -3.95 -8.05
CA TYR A 58 5.01 -5.17 -7.38
C TYR A 58 5.37 -5.23 -5.89
N ALA A 59 6.27 -4.36 -5.41
CA ALA A 59 6.66 -4.30 -4.00
C ALA A 59 7.45 -3.02 -3.67
N THR A 60 7.30 -2.52 -2.44
CA THR A 60 8.18 -1.47 -1.89
C THR A 60 9.60 -2.01 -1.77
N SER A 61 10.65 -1.19 -1.94
CA SER A 61 12.05 -1.62 -1.81
C SER A 61 12.36 -2.38 -0.50
N LYS A 62 11.64 -2.05 0.58
CA LYS A 62 11.73 -2.71 1.88
C LYS A 62 11.10 -4.11 1.88
N GLU A 63 10.00 -4.30 1.16
CA GLU A 63 9.32 -5.59 1.00
C GLU A 63 10.14 -6.50 0.08
N MET A 64 10.71 -5.96 -1.01
CA MET A 64 11.64 -6.69 -1.87
C MET A 64 12.89 -7.12 -1.11
N LYS A 65 13.47 -6.25 -0.27
CA LYS A 65 14.61 -6.62 0.58
C LYS A 65 14.24 -7.77 1.54
N LYS A 66 13.07 -7.68 2.18
CA LYS A 66 12.61 -8.72 3.12
C LYS A 66 12.29 -10.06 2.44
N LEU A 67 11.80 -10.02 1.20
CA LEU A 67 11.58 -11.20 0.37
C LEU A 67 12.90 -11.84 -0.06
N LEU A 68 13.87 -11.02 -0.50
CA LEU A 68 15.21 -11.47 -0.88
C LEU A 68 15.96 -12.09 0.30
N ASP A 69 15.84 -11.51 1.50
CA ASP A 69 16.49 -12.05 2.69
C ASP A 69 15.88 -13.41 3.08
N LYS A 70 14.56 -13.60 2.94
CA LYS A 70 13.92 -14.90 3.15
C LYS A 70 14.37 -15.97 2.16
N LEU A 71 14.48 -15.63 0.87
CA LEU A 71 14.92 -16.58 -0.15
C LEU A 71 16.37 -17.03 0.05
N ARG A 72 17.23 -16.19 0.65
CA ARG A 72 18.61 -16.57 1.01
C ARG A 72 18.70 -17.52 2.21
N GLU A 73 17.68 -17.55 3.07
CA GLU A 73 17.63 -18.47 4.22
C GLU A 73 17.14 -19.88 3.82
N GLU A 74 16.46 -20.03 2.68
CA GLU A 74 15.97 -21.32 2.18
C GLU A 74 17.02 -22.12 1.37
N ASP A 75 18.17 -21.50 1.04
CA ASP A 75 19.29 -22.13 0.31
C ASP A 75 20.44 -22.60 1.25
N ILE A 76 20.19 -22.81 2.55
CA ILE A 76 21.13 -23.43 3.52
C ILE A 76 20.62 -24.80 3.97
#